data_AF-A0AAN7LNP0-F1
#
_entry.id   AF-A0AAN7LNP0-F1
#
_cell.length_a   1.000
_cell.length_b   1.000
_cell.length_c   1.000
_cell.angle_alpha   90.00
_cell.angle_beta   90.00
_cell.angle_gamma   90.00
#
_symmetry.space_group_name_H-M   'P 1'
#
loop_
_entity.id
_entity.type
_entity.pdbx_description
1 polymer ?
#
loop_
_entity_poly.entity_id
_entity_poly.type
_entity_poly.pdbx_seq_one_letter_code
_entity_poly.pdbx_strand_id
1 'polypeptide(L)'
;MAALDETLFLIAVLIDELKNDDTQLRLNSIQRLSTIACALREDRTRKELIPFLSENDDDEVLLAMAKELGAFIPYVGGVEHAHVLFTPLETLYTVEETCLRDKAVESLCRIGSQMREMDMVNWFIPMVKIKILCGCWLLRAVLLLGNCWNHRTVLSEYSLSL
;
A
#
# COMPACT_ATOMS: atom_id res chain seq x y z
N MET A 1 -4.22 30.70 -15.34
CA MET A 1 -3.15 29.91 -16.00
C MET A 1 -1.87 29.84 -15.18
N ALA A 2 -1.56 30.77 -14.26
CA ALA A 2 -0.36 30.69 -13.40
C ALA A 2 -0.42 29.62 -12.29
N ALA A 3 -1.57 29.42 -11.63
CA ALA A 3 -1.68 28.47 -10.51
C ALA A 3 -1.49 26.99 -10.91
N LEU A 4 -1.85 26.61 -12.14
CA LEU A 4 -1.59 25.25 -12.64
C LEU A 4 -0.10 25.02 -12.89
N ASP A 5 0.62 26.06 -13.32
CA ASP A 5 2.05 26.02 -13.64
C ASP A 5 2.90 25.94 -12.36
N GLU A 6 2.55 26.71 -11.32
CA GLU A 6 3.16 26.60 -9.99
C GLU A 6 2.93 25.23 -9.34
N THR A 7 1.72 24.67 -9.51
CA THR A 7 1.40 23.34 -8.99
C THR A 7 2.23 22.26 -9.70
N LEU A 8 2.35 22.34 -11.03
CA LEU A 8 3.18 21.43 -11.82
C LEU A 8 4.67 21.54 -11.49
N PHE A 9 5.17 22.75 -11.23
CA PHE A 9 6.54 22.97 -10.78
C PHE A 9 6.80 22.34 -9.40
N LEU A 10 5.89 22.54 -8.43
CA LEU A 10 5.96 21.90 -7.11
C LEU A 10 5.96 20.37 -7.21
N ILE A 11 5.18 19.80 -8.12
CA ILE A 11 5.15 18.34 -8.34
C ILE A 11 6.44 17.85 -8.97
N ALA A 12 6.99 18.58 -9.95
CA ALA A 12 8.26 18.21 -10.57
C ALA A 12 9.38 18.16 -9.52
N VAL A 13 9.41 19.13 -8.61
CA VAL A 13 10.35 19.14 -7.48
C VAL A 13 10.13 17.95 -6.55
N LEU A 14 8.89 17.66 -6.15
CA LEU A 14 8.60 16.50 -5.27
C LEU A 14 8.93 15.15 -5.92
N ILE A 15 8.74 15.02 -7.24
CA ILE A 15 9.12 13.80 -7.97
C ILE A 15 10.64 13.68 -8.10
N ASP A 16 11.35 14.81 -8.27
CA ASP A 16 12.82 14.83 -8.30
C ASP A 16 13.41 14.51 -6.92
N GLU A 17 12.81 15.03 -5.85
CA GLU A 17 13.15 14.70 -4.46
C GLU A 17 12.93 13.22 -4.13
N LEU A 18 11.89 12.57 -4.68
CA LEU A 18 11.69 11.12 -4.56
C LEU A 18 12.81 10.29 -5.21
N LYS A 19 13.52 10.85 -6.19
CA LYS A 19 14.64 10.20 -6.88
C LYS A 19 16.00 10.61 -6.32
N ASN A 20 16.02 11.44 -5.28
CA ASN A 20 17.24 11.98 -4.72
C ASN A 20 17.99 10.92 -3.91
N ASP A 21 19.32 10.93 -3.94
CA ASP A 21 20.15 10.04 -3.12
C ASP A 21 19.98 10.29 -1.61
N ASP A 22 19.57 11.51 -1.21
CA ASP A 22 19.33 11.85 0.18
C ASP A 22 18.02 11.24 0.70
N THR A 23 18.15 10.29 1.62
CA THR A 23 17.03 9.60 2.29
C THR A 23 16.06 10.56 2.97
N GLN A 24 16.52 11.69 3.52
CA GLN A 24 15.65 12.66 4.18
C GLN A 24 14.78 13.42 3.17
N LEU A 25 15.31 13.74 1.99
CA LEU A 25 14.52 14.36 0.91
C LEU A 25 13.46 13.38 0.38
N ARG A 26 13.83 12.10 0.19
CA ARG A 26 12.89 11.05 -0.17
C ARG A 26 11.78 10.89 0.86
N LEU A 27 12.11 10.86 2.16
CA LEU A 27 11.14 10.78 3.25
C LEU A 27 10.17 11.97 3.28
N ASN A 28 10.69 13.18 3.14
CA ASN A 28 9.85 14.40 3.08
C ASN A 28 8.86 14.34 1.91
N SER A 29 9.30 13.82 0.77
CA SER A 29 8.43 13.63 -0.39
C SER A 29 7.39 12.52 -0.19
N ILE A 30 7.73 11.43 0.48
CA ILE A 30 6.77 10.37 0.84
C ILE A 30 5.68 10.89 1.77
N GLN A 31 5.98 11.77 2.73
CA GLN A 31 4.95 12.39 3.55
C GLN A 31 3.98 13.27 2.75
N ARG A 32 4.34 13.61 1.50
CA ARG A 32 3.53 14.39 0.56
C ARG A 32 3.02 13.55 -0.61
N LEU A 33 3.09 12.21 -0.52
CA LEU A 33 2.70 11.29 -1.59
C LEU A 33 1.24 11.52 -2.05
N SER A 34 0.35 11.84 -1.12
CA SER A 34 -1.06 12.15 -1.37
C SER A 34 -1.23 13.38 -2.29
N THR A 35 -0.44 14.43 -2.09
CA THR A 35 -0.43 15.63 -2.96
C THR A 35 0.05 15.28 -4.36
N ILE A 36 1.11 14.47 -4.46
CA ILE A 36 1.68 14.01 -5.74
C ILE A 36 0.64 13.20 -6.51
N ALA A 37 0.00 12.22 -5.87
CA ALA A 37 -0.99 11.36 -6.51
C ALA A 37 -2.28 12.10 -6.90
N CYS A 38 -2.74 13.03 -6.06
CA CYS A 38 -3.87 13.91 -6.39
C CYS A 38 -3.64 14.66 -7.71
N ALA A 39 -2.40 15.13 -7.93
CA ALA A 39 -2.08 15.89 -9.12
C ALA A 39 -1.73 15.04 -10.35
N LEU A 40 -1.07 13.89 -10.16
CA LEU A 40 -0.85 12.90 -11.23
C LEU A 40 -2.16 12.28 -11.73
N ARG A 41 -3.21 12.29 -10.90
CA ARG A 41 -4.49 11.60 -11.09
C ARG A 41 -4.35 10.09 -10.98
N GLU A 42 -5.48 9.40 -10.84
CA GLU A 42 -5.47 7.97 -10.56
C GLU A 42 -4.79 7.11 -11.65
N ASP A 43 -4.84 7.52 -12.93
CA ASP A 43 -4.28 6.71 -14.02
C ASP A 43 -2.76 6.63 -13.99
N ARG A 44 -2.09 7.79 -13.88
CA ARG A 44 -0.62 7.84 -13.79
C ARG A 44 -0.12 7.36 -12.44
N THR A 45 -0.90 7.57 -11.38
CA THR A 45 -0.56 7.04 -10.05
C THR A 45 -0.41 5.51 -10.11
N ARG A 46 -1.36 4.80 -10.74
CA ARG A 46 -1.30 3.34 -10.88
C ARG A 46 -0.19 2.85 -11.81
N LYS A 47 0.08 3.56 -12.91
CA LYS A 47 1.00 3.11 -13.97
C LYS A 47 2.45 3.53 -13.77
N GLU A 48 2.69 4.62 -13.05
CA GLU A 48 4.02 5.21 -12.88
C GLU A 48 4.41 5.28 -11.40
N LEU A 49 3.58 5.88 -10.55
CA LEU A 49 3.94 6.13 -9.15
C LEU A 49 4.01 4.83 -8.34
N ILE A 50 3.01 3.96 -8.44
CA ILE A 50 2.99 2.71 -7.66
C ILE A 50 4.16 1.77 -8.04
N PRO A 51 4.44 1.49 -9.32
CA PRO A 51 5.61 0.68 -9.69
C PRO A 51 6.92 1.30 -9.22
N PHE A 52 7.08 2.62 -9.34
CA PHE A 52 8.27 3.32 -8.85
C PHE A 52 8.48 3.15 -7.35
N LEU A 53 7.39 3.16 -6.56
CA LEU A 53 7.46 2.96 -5.12
C LEU A 53 7.89 1.51 -4.77
N SER A 54 7.44 0.52 -5.53
CA SER A 54 7.83 -0.89 -5.35
C SER A 54 9.31 -1.18 -5.59
N GLU A 55 10.05 -0.31 -6.27
CA GLU A 55 11.48 -0.47 -6.58
C GLU A 55 12.41 0.14 -5.51
N ASN A 56 11.90 0.65 -4.39
CA ASN A 56 12.74 1.23 -3.34
C ASN A 56 13.24 0.16 -2.36
N ASP A 57 14.52 0.25 -1.99
CA ASP A 57 15.19 -0.70 -1.08
C ASP A 57 15.49 -0.11 0.32
N ASP A 58 15.22 1.17 0.56
CA ASP A 58 15.51 1.83 1.84
C ASP A 58 14.42 1.58 2.89
N ASP A 59 14.77 0.91 3.99
CA ASP A 59 13.85 0.54 5.06
C ASP A 59 13.05 1.72 5.63
N GLU A 60 13.68 2.86 5.90
CA GLU A 60 13.00 4.03 6.49
C GLU A 60 11.95 4.63 5.53
N VAL A 61 12.31 4.68 4.25
CA VAL A 61 11.47 5.16 3.14
C VAL A 61 10.28 4.21 2.95
N LEU A 62 10.55 2.91 2.96
CA LEU A 62 9.57 1.84 2.89
C LEU A 62 8.59 1.87 4.07
N LEU A 63 9.04 2.16 5.29
CA LEU A 63 8.18 2.30 6.47
C LEU A 63 7.19 3.45 6.32
N ALA A 64 7.70 4.62 5.90
CA ALA A 64 6.89 5.80 5.67
C ALA A 64 5.87 5.57 4.55
N MET A 65 6.30 4.91 3.47
CA MET A 65 5.46 4.53 2.35
C MET A 65 4.31 3.61 2.78
N ALA A 66 4.61 2.56 3.54
CA ALA A 66 3.60 1.62 4.04
C ALA A 66 2.44 2.37 4.72
N LYS A 67 2.80 3.32 5.59
CA LYS A 67 1.85 4.15 6.34
C LYS A 67 0.97 5.00 5.41
N GLU A 68 1.56 5.66 4.42
CA GLU A 68 0.83 6.50 3.47
C GLU A 68 -0.08 5.67 2.54
N LEU A 69 0.37 4.49 2.12
CA LEU A 69 -0.39 3.59 1.24
C LEU A 69 -1.70 3.10 1.89
N GLY A 70 -1.75 3.00 3.22
CA GLY A 70 -2.96 2.59 3.96
C GLY A 70 -4.15 3.56 3.80
N ALA A 71 -3.93 4.80 3.36
CA ALA A 71 -4.96 5.81 3.10
C ALA A 71 -5.06 6.19 1.61
N PHE A 72 -4.48 5.39 0.70
CA PHE A 72 -4.26 5.78 -0.68
C PHE A 72 -5.36 5.40 -1.68
N ILE A 73 -6.39 4.68 -1.20
CA ILE A 73 -7.57 4.27 -1.99
C ILE A 73 -8.20 5.40 -2.82
N PRO A 74 -8.48 6.60 -2.28
CA PRO A 74 -9.10 7.67 -3.08
C PRO A 74 -8.20 8.14 -4.24
N TYR A 75 -6.88 8.04 -4.10
CA TYR A 75 -5.92 8.52 -5.10
C TYR A 75 -5.65 7.49 -6.22
N VAL A 76 -6.05 6.23 -6.04
CA VAL A 76 -5.94 5.19 -7.08
C VAL A 76 -7.24 4.98 -7.86
N GLY A 77 -8.26 5.80 -7.63
CA GLY A 77 -9.57 5.70 -8.29
C GLY A 77 -10.58 4.87 -7.51
N GLY A 78 -10.42 4.76 -6.19
CA GLY A 78 -11.38 4.11 -5.31
C GLY A 78 -11.10 2.63 -5.05
N VAL A 79 -12.04 1.99 -4.35
CA VAL A 79 -11.91 0.61 -3.83
C VAL A 79 -11.76 -0.43 -4.95
N GLU A 80 -12.25 -0.14 -6.15
CA GLU A 80 -12.16 -1.03 -7.32
C GLU A 80 -10.70 -1.25 -7.75
N HIS A 81 -9.86 -0.23 -7.55
CA HIS A 81 -8.44 -0.23 -7.92
C HIS A 81 -7.50 -0.40 -6.72
N ALA A 82 -8.03 -0.66 -5.53
CA ALA A 82 -7.21 -0.80 -4.33
C ALA A 82 -6.28 -2.02 -4.37
N HIS A 83 -6.54 -3.01 -5.23
CA HIS A 83 -5.64 -4.15 -5.47
C HIS A 83 -4.24 -3.73 -5.96
N VAL A 84 -4.12 -2.59 -6.64
CA VAL A 84 -2.82 -2.07 -7.12
C VAL A 84 -1.89 -1.71 -5.96
N LEU A 85 -2.45 -1.39 -4.78
CA LEU A 85 -1.68 -1.08 -3.58
C LEU A 85 -1.09 -2.33 -2.92
N PHE A 86 -1.54 -3.53 -3.28
CA PHE A 86 -1.01 -4.76 -2.71
C PHE A 86 0.41 -5.03 -3.19
N THR A 87 0.74 -4.71 -4.45
CA THR A 87 2.08 -4.91 -5.00
C THR A 87 3.20 -4.24 -4.17
N PRO A 88 3.16 -2.92 -3.88
CA PRO A 88 4.18 -2.31 -3.02
C PRO A 88 4.13 -2.81 -1.58
N LEU A 89 2.96 -3.15 -1.07
CA LEU A 89 2.83 -3.72 0.29
C LEU A 89 3.38 -5.15 0.36
N GLU A 90 3.38 -5.91 -0.74
CA GLU A 90 3.99 -7.24 -0.86
C GLU A 90 5.51 -7.18 -0.80
N THR A 91 6.13 -6.17 -1.40
CA THR A 91 7.58 -5.94 -1.30
C THR A 91 8.02 -5.73 0.15
N LEU A 92 7.20 -5.08 0.98
CA LEU A 92 7.49 -4.91 2.40
C LEU A 92 7.53 -6.23 3.19
N TYR A 93 6.84 -7.27 2.72
CA TYR A 93 6.88 -8.58 3.37
C TYR A 93 8.13 -9.38 3.05
N THR A 94 8.84 -9.06 1.96
CA THR A 94 10.11 -9.71 1.64
C THR A 94 11.25 -9.17 2.50
N VAL A 95 11.08 -7.99 3.10
CA VAL A 95 12.08 -7.39 3.98
C VAL A 95 12.10 -8.10 5.34
N GLU A 96 13.29 -8.36 5.87
CA GLU A 96 13.48 -9.10 7.13
C GLU A 96 13.11 -8.29 8.39
N GLU A 97 12.88 -6.97 8.25
CA GLU A 97 12.57 -6.09 9.36
C GLU A 97 11.12 -6.25 9.87
N THR A 98 10.98 -6.56 11.16
CA THR A 98 9.67 -6.79 11.80
C THR A 98 8.78 -5.55 11.79
N CYS A 99 9.36 -4.37 11.97
CA CYS A 99 8.62 -3.11 12.05
C CYS A 99 7.92 -2.77 10.72
N LEU A 100 8.60 -2.98 9.59
CA LEU A 100 8.02 -2.79 8.25
C LEU A 100 6.84 -3.72 8.01
N ARG A 101 7.00 -4.99 8.37
CA ARG A 101 5.95 -5.99 8.21
C ARG A 101 4.72 -5.68 9.04
N ASP A 102 4.89 -5.31 10.31
CA ASP A 102 3.76 -4.92 11.17
C ASP A 102 3.02 -3.71 10.58
N LYS A 103 3.74 -2.74 10.02
CA LYS A 103 3.15 -1.57 9.36
C LYS A 103 2.43 -1.92 8.05
N ALA A 104 2.99 -2.82 7.25
CA ALA A 104 2.37 -3.31 6.03
C ALA A 104 1.06 -4.04 6.34
N VAL A 105 1.04 -4.89 7.38
CA VAL A 105 -0.16 -5.56 7.87
C VAL A 105 -1.22 -4.54 8.30
N GLU A 106 -0.85 -3.55 9.12
CA GLU A 106 -1.79 -2.51 9.57
C GLU A 106 -2.44 -1.78 8.37
N SER A 107 -1.63 -1.47 7.36
CA SER A 107 -2.06 -0.74 6.17
C SER A 107 -2.96 -1.59 5.28
N LEU A 108 -2.66 -2.89 5.13
CA LEU A 108 -3.54 -3.85 4.46
C LEU A 108 -4.86 -4.05 5.19
N CYS A 109 -4.86 -4.12 6.51
CA CYS A 109 -6.09 -4.19 7.30
C CYS A 109 -6.99 -2.98 7.04
N ARG A 110 -6.42 -1.78 6.97
CA ARG A 110 -7.15 -0.53 6.66
C ARG A 110 -7.70 -0.51 5.24
N ILE A 111 -6.98 -1.09 4.28
CA ILE A 111 -7.47 -1.19 2.90
C ILE A 111 -8.59 -2.23 2.83
N GLY A 112 -8.37 -3.41 3.41
CA GLY A 112 -9.33 -4.51 3.45
C GLY A 112 -10.64 -4.17 4.17
N SER A 113 -10.63 -3.28 5.16
CA SER A 113 -11.87 -2.82 5.83
C SER A 113 -12.72 -1.88 4.97
N GLN A 114 -12.14 -1.29 3.94
CA GLN A 114 -12.83 -0.39 2.99
C GLN A 114 -13.23 -1.12 1.69
N MET A 115 -12.69 -2.31 1.44
CA MET A 115 -12.97 -3.09 0.23
C MET A 115 -14.36 -3.72 0.24
N ARG A 116 -14.92 -3.91 -0.97
CA ARG A 116 -16.14 -4.69 -1.19
C ARG A 116 -15.83 -6.18 -1.05
N GLU A 117 -16.84 -6.97 -0.66
CA GLU A 117 -16.72 -8.42 -0.47
C GLU A 117 -16.17 -9.14 -1.71
N MET A 118 -16.60 -8.76 -2.92
CA MET A 118 -16.12 -9.39 -4.15
C MET A 118 -14.64 -9.13 -4.42
N ASP A 119 -14.17 -7.90 -4.24
CA ASP A 119 -12.77 -7.54 -4.45
C ASP A 119 -11.86 -8.20 -3.39
N MET A 120 -12.39 -8.33 -2.17
CA MET A 120 -11.75 -9.04 -1.08
C MET A 120 -11.54 -10.52 -1.40
N VAL A 121 -12.56 -11.21 -1.92
CA VAL A 121 -12.45 -12.63 -2.29
C VAL A 121 -11.52 -12.84 -3.48
N ASN A 122 -11.53 -11.94 -4.45
CA ASN A 122 -10.75 -12.08 -5.68
C ASN A 122 -9.26 -11.74 -5.50
N TRP A 123 -8.93 -10.75 -4.65
CA TRP A 123 -7.57 -10.22 -4.55
C TRP A 123 -6.96 -10.40 -3.16
N PHE A 124 -7.69 -10.03 -2.11
CA PHE A 124 -7.15 -10.01 -0.75
C PHE A 124 -6.98 -11.42 -0.16
N ILE A 125 -7.97 -12.30 -0.31
CA ILE A 125 -7.89 -13.67 0.21
C ILE A 125 -6.75 -14.47 -0.45
N PRO A 126 -6.58 -14.48 -1.78
CA PRO A 126 -5.47 -15.17 -2.42
C PRO A 126 -4.10 -14.65 -1.95
N MET A 127 -3.94 -13.34 -1.82
CA MET A 127 -2.72 -12.71 -1.30
C MET A 127 -2.38 -13.22 0.10
N VAL A 128 -3.35 -13.18 1.02
CA VAL A 128 -3.16 -13.63 2.41
C VAL A 128 -2.85 -15.14 2.45
N LYS A 129 -3.56 -15.96 1.67
CA LYS A 129 -3.33 -17.41 1.60
C LYS A 129 -1.92 -17.76 1.10
N ILE A 130 -1.49 -17.17 -0.02
CA ILE A 130 -0.17 -17.42 -0.60
C ILE A 130 0.92 -17.16 0.44
N LYS A 131 0.80 -16.07 1.19
CA LYS A 131 1.83 -15.66 2.15
C LYS A 131 1.78 -16.44 3.47
N ILE A 132 0.60 -16.92 3.91
CA ILE A 132 0.48 -17.88 5.03
C ILE A 132 1.18 -19.22 4.66
N LEU A 133 0.95 -19.72 3.45
CA LEU A 133 1.51 -20.99 2.97
C LEU A 133 3.03 -20.94 2.80
N CYS A 134 3.60 -19.76 2.50
CA CYS A 134 5.06 -19.57 2.46
C CYS A 134 5.74 -19.56 3.84
N GLY A 135 5.01 -19.78 4.94
CA GLY A 135 5.58 -19.74 6.30
C GLY A 135 5.98 -18.33 6.77
N CYS A 136 5.62 -17.31 6.00
CA CYS A 136 5.97 -15.93 6.28
C CYS A 136 5.01 -15.35 7.33
N TRP A 137 5.37 -15.40 8.62
CA TRP A 137 5.01 -14.49 9.76
C TRP A 137 3.53 -14.05 9.99
N LEU A 138 2.60 -14.38 9.08
CA LEU A 138 1.25 -13.86 8.96
C LEU A 138 0.25 -14.48 9.93
N LEU A 139 0.66 -15.45 10.75
CA LEU A 139 -0.20 -15.94 11.83
C LEU A 139 -0.67 -14.79 12.75
N ARG A 140 0.18 -13.77 12.93
CA ARG A 140 -0.14 -12.56 13.71
C ARG A 140 -1.10 -11.62 12.98
N ALA A 141 -1.00 -11.54 11.65
CA ALA A 141 -1.93 -10.79 10.82
C ALA A 141 -3.31 -11.46 10.77
N VAL A 142 -3.41 -12.79 10.74
CA VAL A 142 -4.70 -13.50 10.81
C VAL A 142 -5.41 -13.24 12.15
N LEU A 143 -4.67 -13.17 13.26
CA LEU A 143 -5.21 -12.80 14.58
C LEU A 143 -5.66 -11.33 14.67
N LEU A 144 -4.95 -10.41 14.00
CA LEU A 144 -5.33 -8.99 13.92
C LEU A 144 -6.50 -8.76 12.94
N LEU A 145 -6.47 -9.39 11.77
CA LEU A 145 -7.53 -9.39 10.76
C LEU A 145 -8.81 -10.03 11.31
N GLY A 146 -8.71 -11.10 12.10
CA GLY A 146 -9.85 -11.74 12.75
C GLY A 146 -10.60 -10.83 13.74
N ASN A 147 -9.96 -9.77 14.25
CA ASN A 147 -10.61 -8.76 15.10
C ASN A 147 -11.14 -7.56 14.29
N CYS A 148 -10.61 -7.29 13.09
CA CYS A 148 -11.08 -6.21 12.22
C CYS A 148 -12.17 -6.65 11.23
N TRP A 149 -12.27 -7.95 10.90
CA TRP A 149 -13.27 -8.48 9.98
C TRP A 149 -14.45 -9.09 10.72
N ASN A 150 -15.56 -8.34 10.74
CA ASN A 150 -16.84 -8.82 11.22
C ASN A 150 -17.55 -9.75 10.19
N HIS A 151 -16.97 -9.95 9.00
CA HIS A 151 -17.47 -10.88 7.97
C HIS A 151 -17.08 -12.33 8.31
N ARG A 152 -17.70 -12.81 9.40
CA ARG A 152 -17.45 -14.11 10.03
C ARG A 152 -17.69 -15.32 9.09
N THR A 153 -18.36 -15.12 7.96
CA THR A 153 -18.68 -16.16 6.96
C THR A 153 -17.50 -16.48 6.03
N VAL A 154 -16.76 -15.47 5.57
CA VAL A 154 -15.78 -15.67 4.48
C VAL A 154 -14.56 -16.45 4.97
N LEU A 155 -14.04 -16.15 6.16
CA LEU A 155 -12.93 -16.93 6.72
C LEU A 155 -13.38 -18.29 7.26
N SER A 156 -14.64 -18.45 7.69
CA SER A 156 -15.16 -19.74 8.20
C SER A 156 -15.19 -20.82 7.11
N GLU A 157 -15.52 -20.47 5.87
CA GLU A 157 -15.50 -21.43 4.76
C GLU A 157 -14.07 -21.76 4.30
N TYR A 158 -13.14 -20.81 4.43
CA TYR A 158 -11.75 -21.00 3.99
C TYR A 158 -10.79 -21.52 5.07
N SER A 159 -11.18 -21.49 6.35
CA SER A 159 -10.40 -22.06 7.45
C SER A 159 -10.48 -23.60 7.53
N LEU A 160 -11.38 -24.22 6.77
CA LEU A 160 -11.59 -25.68 6.72
C LEU A 160 -10.93 -26.37 5.51
N SER A 161 -10.25 -25.63 4.63
CA SER A 161 -9.57 -26.17 3.44
C SER A 161 -8.03 -26.14 3.54
N LEU A 162 -7.49 -26.00 4.76
CA LEU A 162 -6.07 -26.12 5.09
C LEU A 162 -5.79 -27.51 5.66
#